data_AF-A0A7W0YVB7-F1
#
_entry.id   AF-A0A7W0YVB7-F1
#
_cell.length_a   1.000
_cell.length_b   1.000
_cell.length_c   1.000
_cell.angle_alpha   90.00
_cell.angle_beta   90.00
_cell.angle_gamma   90.00
#
_symmetry.space_group_name_H-M   'P 1'
#
loop_
_entity.id
_entity.type
_entity.pdbx_description
1 polymer ?
#
loop_
_entity_poly.entity_id
_entity_poly.type
_entity_poly.pdbx_seq_one_letter_code
_entity_poly.pdbx_strand_id
1 'polypeptide(L)'
;TACFNGLDAEDGADVGGKLRYFGDGWQASKVLDGRRYWRIPVMEGEFLVEERFGIVEGVGGGNLIMLAEDTATALRAAEAAAAAMRAVEGAILPFPGGIARSGSKVGSRYSGQMASTNHELCPTLRAQVDGSKVPSGVGSVFEIVIDGLAPEPVREAMRVGLDAAARAGAMRITAGNYGGDLGEHHFHLKDLVP
;
A
#
# COMPACT_ATOMS: atom_id res chain seq x y z
N THR A 1 -5.54 -25.06 2.60
CA THR A 1 -6.02 -23.78 2.01
C THR A 1 -6.44 -23.99 0.56
N ALA A 2 -7.07 -23.01 -0.09
CA ALA A 2 -7.37 -23.01 -1.53
C ALA A 2 -7.09 -21.60 -2.11
N CYS A 3 -6.78 -21.50 -3.40
CA CYS A 3 -6.42 -20.24 -4.06
C CYS A 3 -7.22 -20.02 -5.35
N PHE A 4 -8.00 -18.96 -5.40
CA PHE A 4 -8.91 -18.63 -6.49
C PHE A 4 -8.51 -17.31 -7.14
N ASN A 5 -8.77 -17.19 -8.44
CA ASN A 5 -8.54 -15.94 -9.12
C ASN A 5 -9.52 -14.88 -8.61
N GLY A 6 -8.98 -13.86 -7.92
CA GLY A 6 -9.73 -12.72 -7.39
C GLY A 6 -9.89 -11.57 -8.38
N LEU A 7 -9.31 -11.64 -9.57
CA LEU A 7 -9.33 -10.57 -10.56
C LEU A 7 -9.60 -11.13 -11.96
N ASP A 8 -10.75 -10.79 -12.53
CA ASP A 8 -11.04 -11.13 -13.91
C ASP A 8 -10.38 -10.10 -14.85
N ALA A 9 -9.40 -10.55 -15.63
CA ALA A 9 -8.59 -9.70 -16.49
C ALA A 9 -8.13 -10.47 -17.73
N GLU A 10 -7.91 -9.75 -18.84
CA GLU A 10 -7.39 -10.31 -20.08
C GLU A 10 -5.97 -10.86 -19.89
N ASP A 11 -5.12 -10.06 -19.25
CA ASP A 11 -3.78 -10.46 -18.85
C ASP A 11 -3.79 -11.31 -17.58
N GLY A 12 -2.84 -12.23 -17.48
CA GLY A 12 -2.72 -13.06 -16.30
C GLY A 12 -1.56 -14.04 -16.31
N ALA A 13 -1.24 -14.56 -15.13
CA ALA A 13 -0.20 -15.55 -14.93
C ALA A 13 -0.81 -16.96 -14.80
N ASP A 14 -0.18 -17.94 -15.47
CA ASP A 14 -0.43 -19.36 -15.22
C ASP A 14 0.27 -19.78 -13.91
N VAL A 15 -0.45 -19.64 -12.81
CA VAL A 15 0.05 -19.98 -11.45
C VAL A 15 -0.33 -21.40 -11.11
N GLY A 16 -1.63 -21.74 -11.19
CA GLY A 16 -2.11 -23.08 -10.87
C GLY A 16 -1.57 -24.14 -11.82
N GLY A 17 -1.47 -23.85 -13.12
CA GLY A 17 -0.91 -24.78 -14.10
C GLY A 17 0.58 -25.04 -13.92
N LYS A 18 1.32 -24.11 -13.28
CA LYS A 18 2.70 -24.34 -12.83
C LYS A 18 2.76 -25.09 -11.50
N LEU A 19 1.95 -24.70 -10.51
CA LEU A 19 1.93 -25.34 -9.20
C LEU A 19 1.48 -26.80 -9.27
N ARG A 20 0.65 -27.18 -10.26
CA ARG A 20 0.14 -28.55 -10.43
C ARG A 20 1.23 -29.61 -10.50
N TYR A 21 2.43 -29.27 -10.99
CA TYR A 21 3.54 -30.21 -11.10
C TYR A 21 4.06 -30.69 -9.74
N PHE A 22 3.80 -29.96 -8.65
CA PHE A 22 4.07 -30.43 -7.29
C PHE A 22 3.32 -31.72 -6.95
N GLY A 23 2.18 -31.97 -7.60
CA GLY A 23 1.41 -33.21 -7.44
C GLY A 23 2.07 -34.45 -8.06
N ASP A 24 3.22 -34.32 -8.74
CA ASP A 24 4.02 -35.43 -9.27
C ASP A 24 3.22 -36.44 -10.11
N GLY A 25 2.28 -35.95 -10.92
CA GLY A 25 1.42 -36.77 -11.78
C GLY A 25 0.11 -37.23 -11.13
N TRP A 26 -0.08 -36.99 -9.84
CA TRP A 26 -1.28 -37.37 -9.09
C TRP A 26 -2.33 -36.25 -9.02
N GLN A 27 -2.01 -35.06 -9.50
CA GLN A 27 -2.96 -33.94 -9.57
C GLN A 27 -4.12 -34.22 -10.54
N ALA A 28 -5.31 -33.71 -10.23
CA ALA A 28 -6.50 -33.82 -11.08
C ALA A 28 -6.95 -32.44 -11.61
N SER A 29 -7.32 -32.38 -12.89
CA SER A 29 -7.95 -31.20 -13.51
C SER A 29 -9.47 -31.23 -13.31
N LYS A 30 -10.07 -30.06 -13.06
CA LYS A 30 -11.52 -29.84 -13.13
C LYS A 30 -11.81 -28.53 -13.87
N VAL A 31 -12.90 -28.51 -14.61
CA VAL A 31 -13.44 -27.29 -15.23
C VAL A 31 -14.84 -27.09 -14.70
N LEU A 32 -15.09 -25.93 -14.09
CA LEU A 32 -16.38 -25.53 -13.53
C LEU A 32 -16.66 -24.12 -14.03
N ASP A 33 -17.82 -23.89 -14.63
CA ASP A 33 -18.26 -22.59 -15.15
C ASP A 33 -17.21 -21.89 -16.04
N GLY A 34 -16.55 -22.67 -16.90
CA GLY A 34 -15.51 -22.19 -17.81
C GLY A 34 -14.15 -21.91 -17.16
N ARG A 35 -14.03 -22.01 -15.83
CA ARG A 35 -12.78 -21.85 -15.09
C ARG A 35 -12.11 -23.20 -14.83
N ARG A 36 -10.79 -23.27 -15.02
CA ARG A 36 -9.99 -24.48 -14.75
C ARG A 36 -9.37 -24.43 -13.38
N TYR A 37 -9.45 -25.56 -12.68
CA TYR A 37 -8.88 -25.79 -11.36
C TYR A 37 -7.99 -27.04 -11.36
N TRP A 38 -6.98 -27.00 -10.50
CA TRP A 38 -6.09 -28.12 -10.19
C TRP A 38 -6.29 -28.55 -8.75
N ARG A 39 -6.53 -29.85 -8.55
CA ARG A 39 -6.57 -30.51 -7.23
C ARG A 39 -5.24 -31.22 -7.04
N ILE A 40 -4.38 -30.66 -6.20
CA ILE A 40 -3.02 -31.14 -5.98
C ILE A 40 -3.00 -31.93 -4.66
N PRO A 41 -2.69 -33.23 -4.67
CA PRO A 41 -2.62 -34.02 -3.44
C PRO A 41 -1.46 -33.52 -2.56
N VAL A 42 -1.74 -33.32 -1.28
CA VAL A 42 -0.80 -32.90 -0.24
C VAL A 42 -1.08 -33.67 1.05
N MET A 43 -0.18 -33.64 2.04
CA MET A 43 -0.38 -34.42 3.28
C MET A 43 -1.68 -34.10 4.04
N GLU A 44 -2.13 -32.83 4.02
CA GLU A 44 -3.39 -32.39 4.63
C GLU A 44 -4.64 -32.89 3.87
N GLY A 45 -4.49 -33.32 2.61
CA GLY A 45 -5.57 -33.68 1.71
C GLY A 45 -5.34 -33.16 0.29
N GLU A 46 -6.05 -32.09 -0.09
CA GLU A 46 -5.93 -31.48 -1.42
C GLU A 46 -5.72 -29.97 -1.32
N PHE A 47 -4.74 -29.47 -2.06
CA PHE A 47 -4.61 -28.05 -2.36
C PHE A 47 -5.33 -27.74 -3.68
N LEU A 48 -6.42 -26.97 -3.59
CA LEU A 48 -7.20 -26.52 -4.75
C LEU A 48 -6.69 -25.16 -5.23
N VAL A 49 -6.35 -25.05 -6.51
CA VAL A 49 -5.87 -23.80 -7.12
C VAL A 49 -6.45 -23.58 -8.52
N GLU A 50 -6.92 -22.37 -8.81
CA GLU A 50 -7.33 -21.98 -10.17
C GLU A 50 -6.11 -21.88 -11.11
N GLU A 51 -6.27 -22.21 -12.40
CA GLU A 51 -5.14 -22.27 -13.33
C GLU A 51 -4.47 -20.91 -13.52
N ARG A 52 -5.28 -19.86 -13.77
CA ARG A 52 -4.81 -18.53 -14.14
C ARG A 52 -5.29 -17.48 -13.16
N PHE A 53 -4.46 -16.48 -12.90
CA PHE A 53 -4.77 -15.33 -12.04
C PHE A 53 -4.63 -14.05 -12.85
N GLY A 54 -5.63 -13.18 -12.78
CA GLY A 54 -5.66 -11.92 -13.52
C GLY A 54 -4.59 -10.96 -13.03
N ILE A 55 -4.05 -10.19 -13.97
CA ILE A 55 -3.09 -9.12 -13.73
C ILE A 55 -3.63 -7.87 -14.43
N VAL A 56 -3.58 -6.74 -13.74
CA VAL A 56 -3.91 -5.42 -14.29
C VAL A 56 -2.77 -4.46 -14.00
N GLU A 57 -2.68 -3.41 -14.79
CA GLU A 57 -1.87 -2.25 -14.47
C GLU A 57 -2.51 -1.48 -13.31
N GLY A 58 -1.88 -1.54 -12.14
CA GLY A 58 -2.34 -0.86 -10.94
C GLY A 58 -1.61 0.46 -10.69
N VAL A 59 -2.06 1.17 -9.65
CA VAL A 59 -1.42 2.41 -9.18
C VAL A 59 -0.74 2.14 -7.85
N GLY A 60 0.58 2.33 -7.80
CA GLY A 60 1.35 2.23 -6.57
C GLY A 60 1.78 3.60 -6.04
N GLY A 61 1.92 3.73 -4.72
CA GLY A 61 2.56 4.89 -4.10
C GLY A 61 1.67 6.09 -3.78
N GLY A 62 0.34 5.95 -3.86
CA GLY A 62 -0.57 6.91 -3.23
C GLY A 62 -0.23 7.01 -1.74
N ASN A 63 -0.26 8.19 -1.13
CA ASN A 63 0.19 8.30 0.26
C ASN A 63 -0.45 9.45 1.03
N LEU A 64 -0.51 9.27 2.36
CA LEU A 64 -0.79 10.31 3.34
C LEU A 64 0.31 10.32 4.39
N ILE A 65 0.69 11.51 4.83
CA ILE A 65 1.67 11.75 5.87
C ILE A 65 0.98 12.51 6.99
N MET A 66 0.88 11.90 8.16
CA MET A 66 0.25 12.47 9.35
C MET A 66 1.32 12.99 10.31
N LEU A 67 1.17 14.24 10.72
CA LEU A 67 2.05 14.93 11.66
C LEU A 67 1.28 15.23 12.94
N ALA A 68 1.85 14.90 14.10
CA ALA A 68 1.23 15.17 15.40
C ALA A 68 2.24 15.54 16.50
N GLU A 69 1.71 15.95 17.65
CA GLU A 69 2.50 16.47 18.77
C GLU A 69 3.49 15.45 19.33
N ASP A 70 3.09 14.19 19.38
CA ASP A 70 3.88 13.09 19.92
C ASP A 70 3.62 11.79 19.15
N THR A 71 4.43 10.78 19.46
CA THR A 71 4.37 9.48 18.79
C THR A 71 3.05 8.74 19.03
N ALA A 72 2.46 8.86 20.22
CA ALA A 72 1.21 8.17 20.52
C ALA A 72 0.08 8.75 19.68
N THR A 73 -0.01 10.08 19.57
CA THR A 73 -1.03 10.76 18.77
C THR A 73 -0.83 10.52 17.28
N ALA A 74 0.42 10.58 16.78
CA ALA A 74 0.69 10.29 15.36
C ALA A 74 0.36 8.83 15.00
N LEU A 75 0.70 7.87 15.88
CA LEU A 75 0.40 6.46 15.66
C LEU A 75 -1.11 6.19 15.68
N ARG A 76 -1.86 6.74 16.66
CA ARG A 76 -3.32 6.62 16.70
C ARG A 76 -3.98 7.15 15.42
N ALA A 77 -3.52 8.29 14.92
CA ALA A 77 -4.02 8.84 13.67
C ALA A 77 -3.72 7.93 12.46
N ALA A 78 -2.52 7.35 12.43
CA ALA A 78 -2.13 6.38 11.40
C ALA A 78 -2.93 5.08 11.47
N GLU A 79 -3.14 4.53 12.65
CA GLU A 79 -3.93 3.30 12.84
C GLU A 79 -5.40 3.52 12.46
N ALA A 80 -5.99 4.65 12.83
CA ALA A 80 -7.36 5.02 12.45
C ALA A 80 -7.49 5.16 10.92
N ALA A 81 -6.55 5.83 10.28
CA ALA A 81 -6.52 5.97 8.83
C ALA A 81 -6.32 4.62 8.13
N ALA A 82 -5.37 3.81 8.58
CA ALA A 82 -5.11 2.49 8.02
C ALA A 82 -6.33 1.57 8.17
N ALA A 83 -7.05 1.62 9.30
CA ALA A 83 -8.27 0.86 9.50
C ALA A 83 -9.38 1.26 8.52
N ALA A 84 -9.58 2.58 8.30
CA ALA A 84 -10.57 3.08 7.34
C ALA A 84 -10.21 2.69 5.89
N MET A 85 -8.94 2.85 5.52
CA MET A 85 -8.44 2.52 4.17
C MET A 85 -8.56 1.03 3.85
N ARG A 86 -8.38 0.12 4.82
CA ARG A 86 -8.50 -1.33 4.61
C ARG A 86 -9.91 -1.79 4.22
N ALA A 87 -10.93 -0.97 4.47
CA ALA A 87 -12.29 -1.25 4.03
C ALA A 87 -12.53 -0.89 2.55
N VAL A 88 -11.58 -0.23 1.89
CA VAL A 88 -11.69 0.16 0.48
C VAL A 88 -11.28 -1.01 -0.40
N GLU A 89 -12.25 -1.54 -1.15
CA GLU A 89 -12.02 -2.61 -2.12
C GLU A 89 -11.05 -2.16 -3.22
N GLY A 90 -10.13 -3.05 -3.59
CA GLY A 90 -9.14 -2.77 -4.63
C GLY A 90 -7.96 -1.91 -4.18
N ALA A 91 -7.80 -1.62 -2.89
CA ALA A 91 -6.63 -0.96 -2.32
C ALA A 91 -5.96 -1.79 -1.22
N ILE A 92 -4.64 -1.69 -1.11
CA ILE A 92 -3.84 -2.33 -0.05
C ILE A 92 -2.85 -1.33 0.55
N LEU A 93 -2.41 -1.63 1.78
CA LEU A 93 -1.39 -0.88 2.50
C LEU A 93 -0.18 -1.79 2.74
N PRO A 94 0.89 -1.71 1.92
CA PRO A 94 1.92 -2.77 1.87
C PRO A 94 2.90 -2.75 3.04
N PHE A 95 2.98 -1.64 3.79
CA PHE A 95 3.88 -1.53 4.94
C PHE A 95 3.37 -2.33 6.16
N PRO A 96 4.23 -2.65 7.15
CA PRO A 96 3.80 -3.33 8.37
C PRO A 96 2.67 -2.58 9.08
N GLY A 97 1.54 -3.24 9.33
CA GLY A 97 0.35 -2.59 9.88
C GLY A 97 -0.31 -1.57 8.93
N GLY A 98 0.22 -1.39 7.72
CA GLY A 98 -0.15 -0.34 6.77
C GLY A 98 0.59 0.98 6.98
N ILE A 99 1.60 1.02 7.86
CA ILE A 99 2.19 2.27 8.36
C ILE A 99 3.71 2.27 8.15
N ALA A 100 4.22 3.30 7.49
CA ALA A 100 5.63 3.57 7.32
C ALA A 100 6.10 4.60 8.37
N ARG A 101 7.02 4.17 9.24
CA ARG A 101 7.65 5.04 10.25
C ARG A 101 8.90 5.77 9.77
N SER A 102 9.50 5.30 8.68
CA SER A 102 10.84 5.74 8.26
C SER A 102 10.82 6.99 7.41
N GLY A 103 9.87 7.08 6.47
CA GLY A 103 9.84 8.09 5.40
C GLY A 103 11.09 8.03 4.50
N SER A 104 10.92 7.94 3.20
CA SER A 104 12.06 7.92 2.28
C SER A 104 12.05 9.10 1.30
N LYS A 105 13.23 9.44 0.80
CA LYS A 105 13.42 10.32 -0.34
C LYS A 105 14.30 9.62 -1.37
N VAL A 106 14.16 10.03 -2.63
CA VAL A 106 15.05 9.58 -3.70
C VAL A 106 16.47 10.12 -3.46
N GLY A 107 17.45 9.26 -3.73
CA GLY A 107 18.86 9.53 -3.58
C GLY A 107 19.33 9.62 -2.13
N SER A 108 20.62 9.90 -1.97
CA SER A 108 21.30 9.91 -0.68
C SER A 108 22.49 10.86 -0.70
N ARG A 109 22.94 11.28 0.50
CA ARG A 109 24.24 11.96 0.67
C ARG A 109 25.40 10.99 0.46
N TYR A 110 25.18 9.69 0.66
CA TYR A 110 26.14 8.64 0.37
C TYR A 110 26.03 8.22 -1.09
N SER A 111 27.17 8.18 -1.79
CA SER A 111 27.24 7.72 -3.19
C SER A 111 26.71 6.29 -3.32
N GLY A 112 26.00 6.01 -4.43
CA GLY A 112 25.47 4.68 -4.76
C GLY A 112 24.17 4.29 -4.06
N GLN A 113 23.69 5.04 -3.06
CA GLN A 113 22.44 4.73 -2.36
C GLN A 113 21.22 5.34 -3.05
N MET A 114 20.30 4.49 -3.52
CA MET A 114 19.10 4.88 -4.27
C MET A 114 18.05 5.63 -3.43
N ALA A 115 17.98 5.34 -2.13
CA ALA A 115 17.04 5.98 -1.21
C ALA A 115 17.69 6.25 0.13
N SER A 116 17.19 7.26 0.84
CA SER A 116 17.61 7.60 2.20
C SER A 116 16.45 8.20 2.99
N THR A 117 16.66 8.47 4.28
CA THR A 117 15.62 9.09 5.12
C THR A 117 15.16 10.43 4.55
N ASN A 118 13.85 10.69 4.64
CA ASN A 118 13.30 12.00 4.32
C ASN A 118 13.55 13.00 5.46
N HIS A 119 14.82 13.43 5.57
CA HIS A 119 15.31 14.33 6.61
C HIS A 119 14.50 15.63 6.78
N GLU A 120 13.83 16.13 5.74
CA GLU A 120 12.96 17.31 5.83
C GLU A 120 11.75 17.08 6.74
N LEU A 121 11.28 15.84 6.86
CA LEU A 121 10.15 15.42 7.69
C LEU A 121 10.57 14.75 9.00
N CYS A 122 11.86 14.74 9.35
CA CYS A 122 12.34 14.17 10.61
C CYS A 122 12.25 15.19 11.76
N PRO A 123 11.40 14.98 12.80
CA PRO A 123 11.25 15.95 13.89
C PRO A 123 12.54 16.21 14.67
N THR A 124 13.40 15.18 14.80
CA THR A 124 14.70 15.28 15.46
C THR A 124 15.72 16.16 14.73
N LEU A 125 15.49 16.42 13.44
CA LEU A 125 16.37 17.23 12.59
C LEU A 125 15.81 18.64 12.33
N ARG A 126 14.65 18.99 12.90
CA ARG A 126 13.94 20.26 12.63
C ARG A 126 14.84 21.50 12.80
N ALA A 127 15.71 21.52 13.79
CA ALA A 127 16.62 22.65 14.06
C ALA A 127 17.92 22.61 13.24
N GLN A 128 18.21 21.51 12.56
CA GLN A 128 19.45 21.28 11.81
C GLN A 128 19.28 21.38 10.30
N VAL A 129 18.05 21.25 9.80
CA VAL A 129 17.73 21.26 8.37
C VAL A 129 17.00 22.57 8.04
N ASP A 130 17.68 23.47 7.32
CA ASP A 130 17.15 24.79 6.96
C ASP A 130 15.80 24.73 6.21
N GLY A 131 15.57 23.66 5.44
CA GLY A 131 14.33 23.40 4.71
C GLY A 131 13.35 22.44 5.42
N SER A 132 13.42 22.31 6.74
CA SER A 132 12.55 21.37 7.46
C SER A 132 11.07 21.65 7.19
N LYS A 133 10.35 20.59 6.84
CA LYS A 133 8.90 20.58 6.62
C LYS A 133 8.12 20.21 7.89
N VAL A 134 8.81 20.01 9.02
CA VAL A 134 8.18 19.71 10.32
C VAL A 134 7.76 21.00 11.01
N PRO A 135 6.45 21.26 11.21
CA PRO A 135 5.99 22.46 11.91
C PRO A 135 6.44 22.51 13.38
N SER A 136 6.35 23.70 13.98
CA SER A 136 6.46 23.85 15.43
C SER A 136 5.35 23.03 16.12
N GLY A 137 5.66 22.47 17.29
CA GLY A 137 4.73 21.61 18.04
C GLY A 137 4.63 20.16 17.56
N VAL A 138 5.05 19.84 16.33
CA VAL A 138 5.08 18.43 15.85
C VAL A 138 6.30 17.71 16.41
N GLY A 139 6.06 16.56 17.05
CA GLY A 139 7.08 15.67 17.60
C GLY A 139 7.17 14.31 16.92
N SER A 140 6.17 13.92 16.10
CA SER A 140 6.20 12.66 15.37
C SER A 140 5.45 12.71 14.04
N VAL A 141 5.89 11.88 13.10
CA VAL A 141 5.39 11.79 11.72
C VAL A 141 5.28 10.33 11.32
N PHE A 142 4.15 9.95 10.73
CA PHE A 142 3.95 8.65 10.09
C PHE A 142 3.43 8.84 8.67
N GLU A 143 3.73 7.87 7.81
CA GLU A 143 3.26 7.81 6.44
C GLU A 143 2.44 6.54 6.25
N ILE A 144 1.40 6.61 5.42
CA ILE A 144 0.70 5.45 4.88
C ILE A 144 0.88 5.49 3.38
N VAL A 145 1.35 4.38 2.82
CA VAL A 145 1.44 4.15 1.37
C VAL A 145 0.31 3.21 0.97
N ILE A 146 -0.27 3.49 -0.20
CA ILE A 146 -1.47 2.88 -0.75
C ILE A 146 -1.15 2.46 -2.17
N ASP A 147 -1.34 1.17 -2.44
CA ASP A 147 -1.33 0.62 -3.79
C ASP A 147 -2.76 0.15 -4.13
N GLY A 148 -3.18 0.27 -5.37
CA GLY A 148 -4.52 -0.12 -5.79
C GLY A 148 -4.60 -0.66 -7.21
N LEU A 149 -5.70 -1.35 -7.49
CA LEU A 149 -6.00 -1.93 -8.80
C LEU A 149 -6.30 -0.88 -9.88
N ALA A 150 -6.61 0.35 -9.48
CA ALA A 150 -6.89 1.49 -10.33
C ALA A 150 -6.68 2.80 -9.54
N PRO A 151 -6.68 3.99 -10.18
CA PRO A 151 -6.60 5.26 -9.48
C PRO A 151 -7.76 5.50 -8.50
N GLU A 152 -8.95 5.00 -8.78
CA GLU A 152 -10.17 5.25 -8.00
C GLU A 152 -10.12 4.66 -6.58
N PRO A 153 -9.77 3.36 -6.37
CA PRO A 153 -9.53 2.82 -5.03
C PRO A 153 -8.48 3.59 -4.23
N VAL A 154 -7.39 4.02 -4.87
CA VAL A 154 -6.33 4.80 -4.20
C VAL A 154 -6.89 6.16 -3.76
N ARG A 155 -7.63 6.84 -4.63
CA ARG A 155 -8.29 8.10 -4.32
C ARG A 155 -9.25 7.97 -3.13
N GLU A 156 -10.08 6.92 -3.14
CA GLU A 156 -11.05 6.69 -2.06
C GLU A 156 -10.35 6.34 -0.74
N ALA A 157 -9.32 5.50 -0.77
CA ALA A 157 -8.50 5.20 0.40
C ALA A 157 -7.87 6.48 0.98
N MET A 158 -7.28 7.34 0.15
CA MET A 158 -6.76 8.63 0.59
C MET A 158 -7.86 9.51 1.20
N ARG A 159 -9.05 9.56 0.60
CA ARG A 159 -10.18 10.35 1.10
C ARG A 159 -10.64 9.90 2.48
N VAL A 160 -10.92 8.61 2.68
CA VAL A 160 -11.38 8.08 3.98
C VAL A 160 -10.29 8.13 5.04
N GLY A 161 -9.04 7.90 4.65
CA GLY A 161 -7.89 7.99 5.54
C GLY A 161 -7.60 9.40 6.02
N LEU A 162 -7.79 10.40 5.16
CA LEU A 162 -7.63 11.81 5.52
C LEU A 162 -8.64 12.22 6.60
N ASP A 163 -9.92 11.89 6.43
CA ASP A 163 -10.96 12.19 7.42
C ASP A 163 -10.69 11.44 8.74
N ALA A 164 -10.36 10.15 8.68
CA ALA A 164 -10.08 9.34 9.87
C ALA A 164 -8.85 9.85 10.66
N ALA A 165 -7.74 10.16 9.98
CA ALA A 165 -6.56 10.72 10.62
C ALA A 165 -6.84 12.08 11.29
N ALA A 166 -7.61 12.94 10.62
CA ALA A 166 -7.96 14.26 11.15
C ALA A 166 -8.80 14.12 12.44
N ARG A 167 -9.82 13.26 12.43
CA ARG A 167 -10.64 12.99 13.63
C ARG A 167 -9.85 12.34 14.76
N ALA A 168 -8.81 11.58 14.44
CA ALA A 168 -7.95 10.90 15.41
C ALA A 168 -6.82 11.78 15.98
N GLY A 169 -6.77 13.07 15.62
CA GLY A 169 -5.89 14.05 16.26
C GLY A 169 -4.61 14.37 15.48
N ALA A 170 -4.52 14.04 14.19
CA ALA A 170 -3.46 14.56 13.35
C ALA A 170 -3.51 16.10 13.33
N MET A 171 -2.42 16.77 13.71
CA MET A 171 -2.33 18.24 13.67
C MET A 171 -2.25 18.77 12.24
N ARG A 172 -1.63 17.98 11.36
CA ARG A 172 -1.52 18.27 9.93
C ARG A 172 -1.45 16.96 9.16
N ILE A 173 -2.08 16.96 7.99
CA ILE A 173 -1.98 15.89 7.00
C ILE A 173 -1.39 16.50 5.72
N THR A 174 -0.42 15.83 5.14
CA THR A 174 0.20 16.20 3.86
C THR A 174 0.42 14.94 3.02
N ALA A 175 0.92 15.08 1.80
CA ALA A 175 1.35 13.97 0.96
C ALA A 175 2.79 14.19 0.48
N GLY A 176 3.54 13.10 0.36
CA GLY A 176 4.81 13.03 -0.33
C GLY A 176 4.61 13.09 -1.84
N ASN A 177 5.50 13.82 -2.51
CA ASN A 177 5.57 13.90 -3.96
C ASN A 177 7.02 14.06 -4.41
N TYR A 178 7.28 13.83 -5.69
CA TYR A 178 8.61 13.90 -6.30
C TYR A 178 8.69 15.00 -7.36
N GLY A 179 8.05 16.14 -7.12
CA GLY A 179 8.07 17.30 -8.04
C GLY A 179 7.07 17.24 -9.19
N GLY A 180 6.29 16.16 -9.32
CA GLY A 180 5.28 15.99 -10.37
C GLY A 180 5.80 15.24 -11.61
N ASP A 181 7.11 15.09 -11.74
CA ASP A 181 7.74 14.54 -12.95
C ASP A 181 7.93 13.02 -12.93
N LEU A 182 7.74 12.37 -11.78
CA LEU A 182 8.04 10.94 -11.59
C LEU A 182 6.81 10.03 -11.75
N GLY A 183 5.64 10.48 -11.31
CA GLY A 183 4.42 9.69 -11.26
C GLY A 183 3.35 10.24 -12.18
N GLU A 184 2.66 9.36 -12.91
CA GLU A 184 1.56 9.73 -13.82
C GLU A 184 0.32 10.22 -13.07
N HIS A 185 0.02 9.63 -11.90
CA HIS A 185 -1.18 9.94 -11.14
C HIS A 185 -0.92 10.93 -10.01
N HIS A 186 -1.65 12.06 -10.03
CA HIS A 186 -1.56 13.10 -9.01
C HIS A 186 -2.87 13.18 -8.20
N PHE A 187 -2.81 12.77 -6.93
CA PHE A 187 -3.94 12.81 -6.01
C PHE A 187 -3.87 14.07 -5.13
N HIS A 188 -4.42 15.18 -5.61
CA HIS A 188 -4.39 16.43 -4.86
C HIS A 188 -5.33 16.38 -3.65
N LEU A 189 -4.79 16.54 -2.45
CA LEU A 189 -5.57 16.44 -1.20
C LEU A 189 -6.75 17.40 -1.13
N LYS A 190 -6.62 18.62 -1.70
CA LYS A 190 -7.71 19.62 -1.75
C LYS A 190 -8.97 19.11 -2.45
N ASP A 191 -8.85 18.13 -3.34
CA ASP A 191 -9.97 17.55 -4.08
C ASP A 191 -10.56 16.33 -3.34
N LEU A 192 -9.98 15.95 -2.18
CA LEU A 192 -10.37 14.83 -1.33
C LEU A 192 -10.96 15.28 0.02
N VAL A 193 -10.84 16.57 0.35
CA VAL A 193 -11.51 17.15 1.53
C VAL A 193 -12.99 17.38 1.17
N PRO A 194 -13.95 17.04 2.06
CA PRO A 194 -15.35 17.37 1.85
C PRO A 194 -15.62 18.89 1.74
#